data_AF-A0A931ZFE0-F1
#
_entry.id   AF-A0A931ZFE0-F1
#
_cell.length_a   1.000
_cell.length_b   1.000
_cell.length_c   1.000
_cell.angle_alpha   90.00
_cell.angle_beta   90.00
_cell.angle_gamma   90.00
#
_symmetry.space_group_name_H-M   'P 1'
#
loop_
_entity.id
_entity.type
_entity.pdbx_description
1 polymer ?
#
loop_
_entity_poly.entity_id
_entity_poly.type
_entity_poly.pdbx_seq_one_letter_code
_entity_poly.pdbx_strand_id
1 'polypeptide(L)'
;MGWVFSYIFDVYFIFPLAVILAISQALISYYYADKITLAISGAKEIKREENPTIHRLVENLAITAGLPKPRIYLIDDSAPNAFATGRDPKHASIAVTSGLLQKLNKPELEGVLAHELSHVGNYDIRL
;
A
#
# COMPACT_ATOMS: atom_id res chain seq x y z
N MET A 1 24.36 45.92 -12.45
CA MET A 1 23.82 45.82 -11.07
C MET A 1 22.39 45.25 -11.03
N GLY A 2 21.43 45.76 -11.82
CA GLY A 2 20.05 45.23 -11.82
C GLY A 2 19.89 43.74 -12.21
N TRP A 3 20.69 43.25 -13.16
CA TRP A 3 20.64 41.83 -13.57
C TRP A 3 21.10 40.87 -12.46
N VAL A 4 22.16 41.24 -11.75
CA VAL A 4 22.67 40.46 -10.61
C VAL A 4 21.68 40.52 -9.44
N PHE A 5 21.06 41.68 -9.21
CA PHE A 5 20.02 41.83 -8.18
C PHE A 5 18.78 40.98 -8.50
N SER A 6 18.31 40.97 -9.76
CA SER A 6 17.20 40.11 -10.20
C SER A 6 17.54 38.64 -10.04
N TYR A 7 18.73 38.21 -10.45
CA TYR A 7 19.17 36.82 -10.34
C TYR A 7 19.27 36.37 -8.87
N ILE A 8 19.78 37.22 -8.00
CA ILE A 8 19.91 36.94 -6.57
C ILE A 8 18.52 36.87 -5.90
N PHE A 9 17.62 37.82 -6.18
CA PHE A 9 16.27 37.84 -5.60
C PHE A 9 15.39 36.68 -6.10
N ASP A 10 15.47 36.33 -7.39
CA ASP A 10 14.77 35.16 -7.93
C ASP A 10 15.30 33.86 -7.30
N VAL A 11 16.61 33.71 -7.13
CA VAL A 11 17.19 32.52 -6.49
C VAL A 11 16.78 32.43 -5.01
N TYR A 12 16.79 33.54 -4.27
CA TYR A 12 16.35 33.55 -2.86
C TYR A 12 14.85 33.26 -2.69
N PHE A 13 14.02 33.49 -3.70
CA PHE A 13 12.59 33.19 -3.64
C PHE A 13 12.26 31.79 -4.19
N ILE A 14 12.83 31.43 -5.35
CA ILE A 14 12.59 30.16 -6.03
C ILE A 14 13.19 29.00 -5.23
N PHE A 15 14.38 29.17 -4.63
CA PHE A 15 15.04 28.08 -3.91
C PHE A 15 14.25 27.60 -2.68
N PRO A 16 13.82 28.46 -1.72
CA PRO A 16 12.99 28.02 -0.61
C PRO A 16 11.64 27.46 -1.06
N LEU A 17 11.01 28.05 -2.08
CA LEU A 17 9.75 27.54 -2.63
C LEU A 17 9.93 26.13 -3.22
N ALA A 18 10.99 25.90 -3.99
CA ALA A 18 11.33 24.60 -4.55
C ALA A 18 11.60 23.56 -3.46
N VAL A 19 12.31 23.94 -2.38
CA VAL A 19 12.56 23.05 -1.23
C VAL A 19 11.25 22.70 -0.52
N ILE A 20 10.36 23.67 -0.27
CA ILE A 20 9.05 23.43 0.36
C ILE A 20 8.20 22.49 -0.49
N LEU A 21 8.17 22.71 -1.81
CA LEU A 21 7.47 21.85 -2.75
C LEU A 21 8.06 20.43 -2.77
N ALA A 22 9.39 20.30 -2.79
CA ALA A 22 10.05 19.01 -2.78
C ALA A 22 9.76 18.22 -1.48
N ILE A 23 9.81 18.88 -0.32
CA ILE A 23 9.47 18.26 0.97
C ILE A 23 7.99 17.84 0.98
N SER A 24 7.11 18.71 0.49
CA SER A 24 5.67 18.45 0.43
C SER A 24 5.36 17.25 -0.48
N GLN A 25 6.00 17.17 -1.65
CA GLN A 25 5.87 16.03 -2.56
C GLN A 25 6.39 14.74 -1.92
N ALA A 26 7.55 14.79 -1.24
CA ALA A 26 8.10 13.64 -0.54
C ALA A 26 7.15 13.13 0.56
N LEU A 27 6.56 14.03 1.34
CA LEU A 27 5.58 13.69 2.37
C LEU A 27 4.31 13.10 1.74
N ILE A 28 3.75 13.72 0.71
CA ILE A 28 2.56 13.21 0.02
C ILE A 28 2.83 11.81 -0.52
N SER A 29 3.97 11.60 -1.18
CA SER A 29 4.36 10.29 -1.70
C SER A 29 4.44 9.27 -0.56
N TYR A 30 5.09 9.60 0.55
CA TYR A 30 5.23 8.69 1.69
C TYR A 30 3.88 8.32 2.34
N TYR A 31 2.93 9.25 2.38
CA TYR A 31 1.64 9.06 3.05
C TYR A 31 0.53 8.48 2.16
N TYR A 32 0.66 8.58 0.84
CA TYR A 32 -0.39 8.23 -0.11
C TYR A 32 0.02 7.20 -1.18
N ALA A 33 1.29 6.77 -1.24
CA ALA A 33 1.75 5.79 -2.22
C ALA A 33 0.92 4.49 -2.22
N ASP A 34 0.56 3.99 -1.04
CA ASP A 34 -0.28 2.81 -0.86
C ASP A 34 -1.69 3.02 -1.43
N LYS A 35 -2.32 4.16 -1.12
CA LYS A 35 -3.64 4.53 -1.61
C LYS A 35 -3.66 4.72 -3.13
N ILE A 36 -2.60 5.34 -3.68
CA ILE A 36 -2.45 5.52 -5.11
C ILE A 36 -2.31 4.17 -5.80
N THR A 37 -1.50 3.26 -5.26
CA THR A 37 -1.31 1.89 -5.81
C THR A 37 -2.63 1.12 -5.81
N LEU A 38 -3.38 1.16 -4.70
CA LEU A 38 -4.69 0.51 -4.60
C LEU A 38 -5.72 1.13 -5.56
N ALA A 39 -5.70 2.46 -5.73
CA ALA A 39 -6.59 3.15 -6.64
C ALA A 39 -6.29 2.83 -8.11
N ILE A 40 -5.01 2.81 -8.51
CA ILE A 40 -4.57 2.49 -9.88
C ILE A 40 -4.92 1.04 -10.24
N SER A 41 -4.79 0.12 -9.28
CA SER A 41 -5.14 -1.29 -9.48
C SER A 41 -6.67 -1.55 -9.47
N GLY A 42 -7.50 -0.53 -9.24
CA GLY A 42 -8.95 -0.70 -9.16
C GLY A 42 -9.39 -1.55 -7.96
N ALA A 43 -8.57 -1.60 -6.91
CA ALA A 43 -8.80 -2.45 -5.76
C ALA A 43 -10.01 -1.94 -4.94
N LYS A 44 -10.95 -2.84 -4.66
CA LYS A 44 -12.14 -2.56 -3.84
C LYS A 44 -11.99 -3.20 -2.48
N GLU A 45 -12.21 -2.45 -1.41
CA GLU A 45 -12.13 -3.00 -0.07
C GLU A 45 -13.21 -4.07 0.13
N ILE A 46 -12.78 -5.26 0.54
CA ILE A 46 -13.70 -6.35 0.88
C ILE A 46 -14.26 -6.04 2.26
N LYS A 47 -15.59 -5.94 2.35
CA LYS A 47 -16.24 -5.85 3.66
C LYS A 47 -16.35 -7.23 4.29
N ARG A 48 -16.31 -7.27 5.63
CA ARG A 48 -16.44 -8.53 6.42
C ARG A 48 -17.71 -9.32 6.08
N GLU A 49 -18.77 -8.62 5.72
CA GLU A 49 -20.07 -9.18 5.35
C GLU A 49 -20.05 -9.85 3.97
N GLU A 50 -19.25 -9.33 3.03
CA GLU A 50 -19.17 -9.82 1.66
C GLU A 50 -18.37 -11.13 1.57
N ASN A 51 -17.26 -11.22 2.33
CA ASN A 51 -16.46 -12.44 2.37
C ASN A 51 -15.90 -12.72 3.78
N PRO A 52 -16.70 -13.31 4.67
CA PRO A 52 -16.26 -13.58 6.04
C PRO A 52 -15.12 -14.61 6.10
N THR A 53 -14.98 -15.46 5.09
CA THR A 53 -13.96 -16.51 5.04
C THR A 53 -12.56 -15.93 4.91
N ILE A 54 -12.34 -15.02 3.94
CA ILE A 54 -11.03 -14.40 3.75
C ILE A 54 -10.65 -13.53 4.93
N HIS A 55 -11.61 -12.81 5.50
CA HIS A 55 -11.38 -12.01 6.70
C HIS A 55 -10.97 -12.84 7.91
N ARG A 56 -11.56 -14.03 8.11
CA ARG A 56 -11.16 -14.95 9.18
C ARG A 56 -9.78 -15.52 8.95
N LEU A 57 -9.45 -15.88 7.71
CA LEU A 57 -8.14 -16.43 7.36
C LEU A 57 -7.03 -15.42 7.66
N VAL A 58 -7.15 -14.21 7.12
CA VAL A 58 -6.18 -13.12 7.35
C VAL A 58 -6.11 -12.72 8.83
N GLU A 59 -7.25 -12.70 9.54
CA GLU A 59 -7.28 -12.41 10.98
C GLU A 59 -6.56 -13.46 11.81
N ASN A 60 -6.78 -14.75 11.52
CA ASN A 60 -6.08 -15.84 12.20
C ASN A 60 -4.56 -15.75 11.95
N LEU A 61 -4.15 -15.55 10.69
CA LEU A 61 -2.73 -15.39 10.33
C LEU A 61 -2.10 -14.17 11.02
N ALA A 62 -2.80 -13.04 11.05
CA ALA A 62 -2.35 -11.82 11.74
C ALA A 62 -2.17 -12.04 13.24
N ILE A 63 -3.13 -12.72 13.89
CA ILE A 63 -3.04 -13.07 15.31
C ILE A 63 -1.84 -14.00 15.55
N THR A 64 -1.66 -15.04 14.74
CA THR A 64 -0.53 -15.97 14.85
C THR A 64 0.81 -15.26 14.66
N ALA A 65 0.90 -14.30 13.74
CA ALA A 65 2.10 -13.52 13.48
C ALA A 65 2.32 -12.38 14.49
N GLY A 66 1.38 -12.11 15.41
CA GLY A 66 1.45 -10.97 16.33
C GLY A 66 1.32 -9.61 15.65
N LEU A 67 0.67 -9.56 14.48
CA LEU A 67 0.51 -8.37 13.65
C LEU A 67 -0.92 -7.80 13.75
N PRO A 68 -1.09 -6.48 13.58
CA PRO A 68 -2.41 -5.91 13.37
C PRO A 68 -3.01 -6.45 12.07
N LYS A 69 -4.33 -6.65 12.05
CA LYS A 69 -5.04 -7.15 10.87
C LYS A 69 -4.96 -6.11 9.73
N PRO A 70 -4.38 -6.46 8.57
CA PRO A 70 -4.36 -5.55 7.42
C PRO A 70 -5.75 -5.40 6.81
N ARG A 71 -5.98 -4.28 6.10
CA ARG A 71 -7.16 -4.11 5.24
C ARG A 71 -7.07 -5.07 4.05
N ILE A 72 -8.20 -5.59 3.59
CA ILE A 72 -8.24 -6.58 2.51
C ILE A 72 -8.95 -5.96 1.31
N TYR A 73 -8.33 -6.03 0.14
CA TYR A 73 -8.90 -5.53 -1.10
C TYR A 73 -9.01 -6.63 -2.15
N LEU A 74 -10.07 -6.56 -2.96
CA LEU A 74 -10.28 -7.38 -4.14
C LEU A 74 -10.01 -6.56 -5.39
N ILE A 75 -9.12 -7.06 -6.25
CA ILE A 75 -8.90 -6.56 -7.59
C ILE A 75 -9.64 -7.48 -8.56
N ASP A 76 -10.43 -6.90 -9.45
CA ASP A 76 -11.12 -7.67 -10.48
C ASP A 76 -10.17 -7.95 -11.65
N ASP A 77 -9.41 -9.04 -11.54
CA ASP A 77 -8.46 -9.50 -12.54
C ASP A 77 -8.43 -11.03 -12.55
N SER A 78 -8.47 -11.62 -13.75
CA SER A 78 -8.38 -13.06 -13.98
C SER A 78 -6.99 -13.64 -13.72
N ALA A 79 -5.94 -12.82 -13.78
CA ALA A 79 -4.58 -13.25 -13.52
C ALA A 79 -4.39 -13.48 -12.00
N PRO A 80 -3.92 -14.67 -11.57
CA PRO A 80 -3.74 -14.96 -10.15
C PRO A 80 -2.57 -14.16 -9.57
N ASN A 81 -2.90 -13.21 -8.69
CA ASN A 81 -1.94 -12.38 -7.98
C ASN A 81 -2.44 -11.97 -6.58
N ALA A 82 -1.49 -11.70 -5.68
CA ALA A 82 -1.69 -11.07 -4.38
C ALA A 82 -0.46 -10.24 -4.04
N PHE A 83 -0.64 -9.14 -3.31
CA PHE A 83 0.48 -8.35 -2.78
C PHE A 83 0.08 -7.59 -1.51
N ALA A 84 1.07 -7.35 -0.65
CA ALA A 84 0.95 -6.44 0.49
C ALA A 84 1.51 -5.05 0.17
N THR A 85 0.86 -4.00 0.67
CA THR A 85 1.34 -2.61 0.58
C THR A 85 0.99 -1.82 1.84
N GLY A 86 1.81 -0.83 2.17
CA GLY A 86 1.53 0.08 3.27
C GLY A 86 2.80 0.70 3.84
N ARG A 87 2.64 1.78 4.60
CA ARG A 87 3.78 2.48 5.22
C ARG A 87 4.38 1.77 6.45
N ASP A 88 3.53 1.04 7.18
CA ASP A 88 3.87 0.31 8.40
C ASP A 88 2.81 -0.77 8.67
N PRO A 89 3.07 -1.76 9.55
CA PRO A 89 2.14 -2.85 9.83
C PRO A 89 0.73 -2.40 10.23
N LYS A 90 0.58 -1.30 10.98
CA LYS A 90 -0.73 -0.79 11.42
C LYS A 90 -1.53 -0.17 10.26
N HIS A 91 -0.86 0.19 9.17
CA HIS A 91 -1.46 0.76 7.98
C HIS A 91 -1.31 -0.16 6.76
N ALA A 92 -1.03 -1.44 6.97
CA ALA A 92 -0.89 -2.42 5.92
C ALA A 92 -2.24 -2.78 5.27
N SER A 93 -2.16 -3.08 3.98
CA SER A 93 -3.25 -3.54 3.14
C SER A 93 -2.77 -4.73 2.32
N ILE A 94 -3.61 -5.75 2.16
CA ILE A 94 -3.37 -6.89 1.27
C ILE A 94 -4.40 -6.82 0.16
N ALA A 95 -3.94 -6.82 -1.08
CA ALA A 95 -4.78 -6.92 -2.26
C ALA A 95 -4.70 -8.33 -2.83
N VAL A 96 -5.84 -8.91 -3.15
CA VAL A 96 -5.96 -10.20 -3.84
C VAL A 96 -6.77 -10.04 -5.10
N THR A 97 -6.46 -10.81 -6.13
CA THR A 97 -7.22 -10.81 -7.39
C THR A 97 -8.36 -11.83 -7.36
N SER A 98 -9.43 -11.59 -8.13
CA SER A 98 -10.54 -12.54 -8.32
C SER A 98 -10.05 -13.87 -8.92
N GLY A 99 -9.07 -13.84 -9.83
CA GLY A 99 -8.41 -15.01 -10.40
C GLY A 99 -7.64 -15.86 -9.38
N LEU A 100 -6.96 -15.25 -8.41
CA LEU A 100 -6.27 -15.97 -7.34
C LEU A 100 -7.28 -16.74 -6.47
N LEU A 101 -8.37 -16.08 -6.07
CA LEU A 101 -9.40 -16.68 -5.21
C LEU A 101 -10.16 -17.83 -5.89
N GLN A 102 -10.29 -17.79 -7.21
CA GLN A 102 -10.93 -18.86 -7.98
C GLN A 102 -9.99 -20.05 -8.23
N LYS A 103 -8.68 -19.79 -8.34
CA LYS A 103 -7.69 -20.80 -8.71
C LYS A 103 -7.15 -21.59 -7.53
N LEU A 104 -6.96 -20.94 -6.38
CA LEU A 104 -6.33 -21.56 -5.22
C LEU A 104 -7.36 -22.18 -4.28
N ASN A 105 -7.02 -23.34 -3.72
CA ASN A 105 -7.76 -23.89 -2.60
C ASN A 105 -7.37 -23.20 -1.28
N LYS A 106 -8.09 -23.51 -0.19
CA LYS A 106 -7.90 -22.83 1.10
C LYS A 106 -6.46 -22.94 1.65
N PRO A 107 -5.82 -24.13 1.71
CA PRO A 107 -4.42 -24.24 2.15
C PRO A 107 -3.43 -23.45 1.30
N GLU A 108 -3.59 -23.46 -0.02
CA GLU A 108 -2.73 -22.69 -0.94
C GLU A 108 -2.89 -21.19 -0.74
N LEU A 109 -4.14 -20.72 -0.63
CA LEU A 109 -4.45 -19.32 -0.36
C LEU A 109 -3.89 -18.88 1.00
N GLU A 110 -3.97 -19.74 2.01
CA GLU A 110 -3.37 -19.50 3.33
C GLU A 110 -1.85 -19.37 3.25
N GLY A 111 -1.17 -20.23 2.47
CA GLY A 111 0.26 -20.13 2.23
C GLY A 111 0.66 -18.82 1.56
N VAL A 112 -0.07 -18.40 0.52
CA VAL A 112 0.18 -17.12 -0.18
C VAL A 112 -0.05 -15.93 0.76
N LEU A 113 -1.17 -15.92 1.50
CA LEU A 113 -1.47 -14.83 2.42
C LEU A 113 -0.50 -14.78 3.60
N ALA A 114 -0.02 -15.92 4.09
CA ALA A 114 1.02 -15.98 5.11
C ALA A 114 2.35 -15.42 4.58
N HIS A 115 2.71 -15.72 3.33
CA HIS A 115 3.87 -15.14 2.67
C HIS A 115 3.76 -13.61 2.58
N GLU A 116 2.65 -13.09 2.06
CA GLU A 116 2.44 -11.64 1.96
C GLU A 116 2.41 -10.95 3.33
N LEU A 117 1.84 -11.61 4.34
CA LEU A 117 1.83 -11.10 5.70
C LEU A 117 3.23 -11.09 6.34
N SER A 118 4.13 -11.98 5.91
CA SER A 118 5.53 -11.94 6.35
C SER A 118 6.25 -10.67 5.86
N HIS A 119 5.95 -10.18 4.64
CA HIS A 119 6.46 -8.90 4.16
C HIS A 119 5.95 -7.74 5.00
N VAL A 120 4.67 -7.79 5.43
CA VAL A 120 4.12 -6.81 6.38
C VAL A 120 4.91 -6.80 7.69
N GLY A 121 5.17 -7.98 8.26
CA GLY A 121 5.94 -8.12 9.50
C GLY A 121 7.40 -7.67 9.39
N ASN A 122 8.02 -7.88 8.22
CA ASN A 122 9.41 -7.51 7.93
C ASN A 122 9.59 -6.05 7.49
N TYR A 123 8.50 -5.27 7.40
CA TYR A 123 8.50 -3.88 6.91
C TYR A 123 8.85 -3.73 5.41
N ASP A 124 8.75 -4.81 4.64
CA ASP A 124 9.03 -4.88 3.20
C ASP A 124 7.77 -4.60 2.36
N ILE A 125 6.98 -3.60 2.75
CA ILE A 125 5.70 -3.21 2.11
C ILE A 125 5.68 -1.74 1.65
N ARG A 126 6.81 -1.05 1.83
CA ARG A 126 7.02 0.34 1.43
C ARG A 126 7.43 0.36 -0.05
N LEU A 127 6.45 0.51 -0.94
CA LEU A 127 6.67 0.81 -2.37
C LEU A 127 6.76 2.32 -2.59
#